data_AF-A0A2V8D195-F1
#
_entry.id   AF-A0A2V8D195-F1
#
_cell.length_a   1.000
_cell.length_b   1.000
_cell.length_c   1.000
_cell.angle_alpha   90.00
_cell.angle_beta   90.00
_cell.angle_gamma   90.00
#
_symmetry.space_group_name_H-M   'P 1'
#
loop_
_entity.id
_entity.type
_entity.pdbx_description
1 polymer ?
#
loop_
_entity_poly.entity_id
_entity_poly.type
_entity_poly.pdbx_seq_one_letter_code
_entity_poly.pdbx_strand_id
1 'polypeptide(L)'
;VAEYEGLGTTPLEALACGVPPVVLDTDVARESLGDAAVFVPFNSDVPAIARALETVLFDQTVRARVLAAAPAALAKYKWPRAAAETLALLESVVNQ
;
A
#
# COMPACT_ATOMS: atom_id res chain seq x y z
N VAL A 1 -1.65 1.88 8.64
CA VAL A 1 -1.46 0.43 8.86
C VAL A 1 -0.94 0.23 10.26
N ALA A 2 -1.47 -0.75 10.99
CA ALA A 2 -1.12 -1.05 12.37
C ALA A 2 0.25 -1.74 12.49
N GLU A 3 0.72 -1.95 13.72
CA GLU A 3 2.01 -2.61 14.02
C GLU A 3 2.14 -4.02 13.40
N TYR A 4 1.01 -4.70 13.16
CA TYR A 4 0.97 -5.99 12.47
C TYR A 4 -0.14 -6.00 11.42
N GLU A 5 0.24 -6.29 10.18
CA GLU A 5 -0.67 -6.42 9.05
C GLU A 5 -0.02 -7.32 7.99
N GLY A 6 -0.84 -8.15 7.34
CA GLY A 6 -0.34 -9.17 6.41
C GLY A 6 -0.02 -8.59 5.03
N LEU A 7 -0.97 -7.85 4.46
CA LEU A 7 -0.82 -7.18 3.16
C LEU A 7 -1.18 -5.70 3.23
N GLY A 8 -2.18 -5.35 4.05
CA GLY A 8 -2.77 -4.01 4.07
C GLY A 8 -3.53 -3.70 2.78
N THR A 9 -4.67 -4.37 2.54
CA THR A 9 -5.51 -4.08 1.36
C THR A 9 -6.13 -2.70 1.41
N THR A 10 -6.47 -2.20 2.61
CA THR A 10 -7.10 -0.88 2.80
C THR A 10 -6.25 0.28 2.23
N PRO A 11 -4.93 0.36 2.48
CA PRO A 11 -4.06 1.31 1.78
C PRO A 11 -4.08 1.21 0.25
N LEU A 12 -4.13 0.00 -0.31
CA LEU A 12 -4.19 -0.21 -1.76
C LEU A 12 -5.53 0.26 -2.33
N GLU A 13 -6.64 -0.01 -1.64
CA GLU A 13 -7.97 0.49 -2.01
C GLU A 13 -8.03 2.02 -1.93
N ALA A 14 -7.47 2.62 -0.88
CA ALA A 14 -7.36 4.07 -0.76
C ALA A 14 -6.61 4.66 -1.98
N LEU A 15 -5.47 4.08 -2.35
CA LEU A 15 -4.72 4.49 -3.54
C LEU A 15 -5.52 4.35 -4.84
N ALA A 16 -6.23 3.23 -5.01
CA ALA A 16 -7.09 3.03 -6.18
C ALA A 16 -8.21 4.08 -6.26
N CYS A 17 -8.66 4.60 -5.12
CA CYS A 17 -9.61 5.70 -5.00
C CYS A 17 -8.97 7.11 -5.07
N GLY A 18 -7.65 7.21 -5.32
CA GLY A 18 -6.96 8.50 -5.39
C GLY A 18 -6.73 9.16 -4.03
N VAL A 19 -6.73 8.38 -2.95
CA VAL A 19 -6.49 8.82 -1.58
C VAL A 19 -5.08 8.38 -1.14
N PRO A 20 -4.16 9.32 -0.85
CA PRO A 20 -2.80 8.98 -0.41
C PRO A 20 -2.85 8.36 1.00
N PRO A 21 -2.31 7.15 1.21
CA PRO A 21 -2.30 6.52 2.51
C PRO A 21 -1.14 7.05 3.38
N VAL A 22 -1.43 7.25 4.67
CA VAL A 22 -0.42 7.44 5.73
C VAL A 22 -0.34 6.14 6.52
N VAL A 23 0.83 5.53 6.55
CA VAL A 23 1.02 4.18 7.12
C VAL A 23 2.26 4.12 7.98
N LEU A 24 2.31 3.17 8.92
CA LEU A 24 3.56 2.87 9.62
C LEU A 24 4.60 2.33 8.64
N ASP A 25 5.83 2.67 8.92
CA ASP A 25 7.01 2.25 8.19
C ASP A 25 7.40 0.81 8.55
N THR A 26 6.71 -0.14 7.92
CA THR A 26 6.97 -1.58 8.07
C THR A 26 7.44 -2.16 6.74
N ASP A 27 8.16 -3.29 6.79
CA ASP A 27 8.65 -3.98 5.60
C ASP A 27 7.50 -4.34 4.63
N VAL A 28 6.39 -4.84 5.18
CA VAL A 28 5.17 -5.15 4.42
C VAL A 28 4.61 -3.90 3.74
N ALA A 29 4.54 -2.77 4.45
CA ALA A 29 4.04 -1.52 3.87
C ALA A 29 4.94 -1.02 2.73
N ARG A 30 6.27 -1.14 2.89
CA ARG A 30 7.23 -0.78 1.84
C ARG A 30 7.12 -1.68 0.62
N GLU A 31 6.98 -2.99 0.84
CA GLU A 31 6.80 -3.97 -0.23
C GLU A 31 5.50 -3.69 -1.03
N SER A 32 4.40 -3.50 -0.31
CA SER A 32 3.07 -3.26 -0.88
C SER A 32 2.95 -1.93 -1.61
N LEU A 33 3.37 -0.85 -0.97
CA LEU A 33 3.04 0.51 -1.44
C LEU A 33 4.19 1.18 -2.19
N GLY A 34 5.45 0.74 -2.01
CA GLY A 34 6.61 1.40 -2.60
C GLY A 34 6.60 2.89 -2.27
N ASP A 35 6.71 3.75 -3.30
CA ASP A 35 6.67 5.21 -3.14
C ASP A 35 5.25 5.80 -3.04
N ALA A 36 4.21 4.97 -3.14
CA ALA A 36 2.81 5.38 -3.13
C ALA A 36 2.24 5.51 -1.71
N ALA A 37 3.03 6.01 -0.76
CA ALA A 37 2.54 6.29 0.60
C ALA A 37 3.39 7.36 1.30
N VAL A 38 2.85 7.89 2.40
CA VAL A 38 3.65 8.58 3.41
C VAL A 38 3.88 7.60 4.57
N PHE A 39 5.16 7.33 4.84
CA PHE A 39 5.58 6.42 5.89
C PHE A 39 5.89 7.16 7.18
N VAL A 40 5.36 6.65 8.28
CA VAL A 40 5.56 7.17 9.62
C VAL A 40 6.39 6.16 10.41
N PRO A 41 7.50 6.53 11.06
CA PRO A 41 8.32 5.59 11.81
C PRO A 41 7.50 4.80 12.85
N PHE A 42 7.84 3.53 13.06
CA PHE A 42 7.09 2.61 13.93
C PHE A 42 6.85 3.14 15.36
N ASN A 43 7.84 3.79 15.96
CA ASN A 43 7.76 4.36 17.32
C ASN A 43 7.32 5.83 17.36
N SER A 44 6.50 6.27 16.39
CA SER A 44 6.07 7.66 16.30
C SER A 44 5.04 8.02 17.36
N ASP A 45 5.11 9.25 17.85
CA ASP A 45 4.12 9.82 18.74
C ASP A 45 2.92 10.39 17.96
N VAL A 46 1.85 10.72 18.69
CA VAL A 46 0.64 11.34 18.11
C VAL A 46 0.97 12.60 17.30
N PRO A 47 1.82 13.54 17.77
CA PRO A 47 2.25 14.69 16.97
C PRO A 47 2.90 14.33 15.63
N ALA A 48 3.74 13.29 15.56
CA ALA A 48 4.35 12.86 14.31
C ALA A 48 3.31 12.32 13.31
N ILE A 49 2.33 11.55 13.79
CA ILE A 49 1.22 11.07 12.95
C ILE A 49 0.38 12.25 12.46
N ALA A 50 0.06 13.22 13.32
CA ALA A 50 -0.69 14.42 12.95
C ALA A 50 0.01 15.20 11.84
N ARG A 51 1.33 15.44 11.95
CA ARG A 51 2.11 16.10 10.90
C ARG A 51 2.09 15.35 9.57
N ALA A 52 2.14 14.02 9.59
CA ALA A 52 2.06 13.22 8.38
C ALA A 52 0.68 13.35 7.69
N LEU A 53 -0.41 13.36 8.48
CA LEU A 53 -1.75 13.62 7.98
C LEU A 53 -1.87 15.04 7.40
N GLU A 54 -1.40 16.06 8.12
CA GLU A 54 -1.36 17.45 7.64
C GLU A 54 -0.57 17.57 6.32
N THR A 55 0.55 16.88 6.21
CA THR A 55 1.35 16.85 4.98
C THR A 55 0.52 16.33 3.80
N VAL A 56 -0.19 15.22 3.97
CA VAL A 56 -1.04 14.66 2.89
C VAL A 56 -2.24 15.56 2.57
N LEU A 57 -2.79 16.24 3.57
CA LEU A 57 -3.97 17.10 3.42
C LEU A 57 -3.65 18.45 2.78
N PHE A 58 -2.51 19.04 3.12
CA PHE A 58 -2.21 20.44 2.80
C PHE A 58 -1.01 20.63 1.87
N ASP A 59 -0.09 19.67 1.76
CA ASP A 59 1.01 19.73 0.78
C ASP A 59 0.60 19.05 -0.53
N GLN A 60 0.19 19.86 -1.50
CA GLN A 60 -0.22 19.39 -2.83
C GLN A 60 0.92 18.69 -3.59
N THR A 61 2.17 19.07 -3.35
CA THR A 61 3.34 18.48 -4.01
C THR A 61 3.54 17.06 -3.52
N VAL A 62 3.46 16.85 -2.20
CA VAL A 62 3.55 15.50 -1.61
C VAL A 62 2.38 14.64 -2.07
N ARG A 63 1.16 15.17 -2.08
CA ARG A 63 -0.03 14.46 -2.57
C ARG A 63 0.13 14.03 -4.03
N ALA A 64 0.57 14.94 -4.90
CA ALA A 64 0.79 14.64 -6.32
C ALA A 64 1.87 13.57 -6.51
N ARG A 65 2.98 13.65 -5.77
CA ARG A 65 4.06 12.65 -5.81
C ARG A 65 3.57 11.26 -5.44
N VAL A 66 2.83 11.13 -4.34
CA VAL A 66 2.29 9.85 -3.87
C VAL A 66 1.33 9.25 -4.89
N LEU A 67 0.39 10.06 -5.41
CA LEU A 67 -0.59 9.57 -6.37
C LEU A 67 0.02 9.23 -7.74
N ALA A 68 1.09 9.93 -8.14
CA ALA A 68 1.84 9.58 -9.36
C ALA A 68 2.52 8.20 -9.27
N ALA A 69 2.87 7.75 -8.06
CA ALA A 69 3.44 6.42 -7.83
C ALA A 69 2.37 5.31 -7.73
N ALA A 70 1.09 5.66 -7.54
CA ALA A 70 0.01 4.69 -7.33
C ALA A 70 -0.10 3.62 -8.44
N PRO A 71 0.01 3.94 -9.75
CA PRO A 71 -0.10 2.94 -10.80
C PRO A 71 0.95 1.82 -10.67
N ALA A 72 2.18 2.15 -10.27
CA ALA A 72 3.26 1.17 -10.11
C ALA A 72 3.01 0.24 -8.90
N ALA A 73 2.48 0.78 -7.80
CA ALA A 73 2.09 -0.03 -6.64
C ALA A 73 0.92 -0.96 -6.97
N LEU A 74 -0.15 -0.42 -7.56
CA LEU A 74 -1.37 -1.17 -7.87
C LEU A 74 -1.19 -2.22 -8.97
N ALA A 75 -0.27 -2.01 -9.91
CA ALA A 75 -0.02 -2.96 -11.01
C ALA A 75 0.39 -4.36 -10.52
N LYS A 76 1.00 -4.46 -9.33
CA LYS A 76 1.40 -5.72 -8.71
C LYS A 76 0.20 -6.58 -8.28
N TYR A 77 -0.93 -5.94 -7.93
CA TYR A 77 -2.06 -6.56 -7.26
C TYR A 77 -3.30 -6.57 -8.15
N LYS A 78 -3.50 -7.66 -8.89
CA LYS A 78 -4.66 -7.85 -9.78
C LYS A 78 -5.36 -9.17 -9.48
N TRP A 79 -6.65 -9.10 -9.15
CA TRP A 79 -7.47 -10.29 -8.88
C TRP A 79 -7.46 -11.33 -10.01
N PRO A 80 -7.60 -10.96 -11.31
CA PRO A 80 -7.55 -11.96 -12.37
C PRO A 80 -6.22 -12.72 -12.44
N ARG A 81 -5.10 -12.04 -12.15
CA ARG A 81 -3.78 -12.66 -12.10
C ARG A 81 -3.68 -13.65 -10.95
N ALA A 82 -4.06 -13.23 -9.74
CA ALA A 82 -4.02 -14.07 -8.55
C ALA A 82 -4.87 -15.34 -8.74
N ALA A 83 -6.07 -15.20 -9.32
CA ALA A 83 -6.95 -16.32 -9.61
C ALA A 83 -6.34 -17.30 -10.62
N ALA A 84 -5.82 -16.79 -11.75
CA ALA A 84 -5.23 -17.62 -12.80
C ALA A 84 -3.97 -18.38 -12.31
N GLU A 85 -3.05 -17.69 -11.62
CA GLU A 85 -1.82 -18.30 -11.09
C GLU A 85 -2.13 -19.34 -10.02
N THR A 86 -3.10 -19.07 -9.14
CA THR A 86 -3.51 -20.01 -8.09
C THR A 86 -4.15 -21.26 -8.70
N LEU A 87 -5.05 -21.09 -9.68
CA LEU A 87 -5.70 -22.22 -10.36
C LEU A 87 -4.67 -23.10 -11.08
N ALA A 88 -3.76 -22.50 -11.84
CA ALA A 88 -2.72 -23.22 -12.56
C ALA A 88 -1.85 -24.08 -11.62
N LEU A 89 -1.52 -23.55 -10.43
CA LEU A 89 -0.79 -24.31 -9.41
C LEU A 89 -1.61 -25.48 -8.88
N LEU A 90 -2.89 -25.27 -8.53
CA LEU A 90 -3.77 -26.33 -8.04
C LEU A 90 -3.92 -27.47 -9.07
N GLU A 91 -4.14 -27.12 -10.35
CA GLU A 91 -4.22 -28.09 -11.44
C GLU A 91 -2.90 -28.85 -11.64
N SER A 92 -1.75 -28.18 -11.47
CA SER A 92 -0.43 -28.82 -11.61
C SER A 92 -0.14 -29.88 -10.55
N VAL A 93 -0.72 -29.77 -9.36
CA VAL A 93 -0.54 -30.73 -8.25
C VAL A 93 -1.50 -31.91 -8.39
N VAL A 94 -2.71 -31.69 -8.92
CA VAL A 94 -3.70 -32.76 -9.14
C VAL A 94 -3.35 -33.63 -10.34
N ASN A 95 -2.67 -33.08 -11.35
CA ASN A 95 -2.27 -33.79 -12.56
C ASN A 95 -0.86 -34.42 -12.48
N GLN A 96 -0.28 -34.51 -11.28
CA GLN A 96 0.92 -35.30 -10.98
C GLN A 96 0.55 -36.73 -10.57
#